data_AF-A0A3B9GR14-F1
#
_entry.id   AF-A0A3B9GR14-F1
#
_cell.length_a   1.000
_cell.length_b   1.000
_cell.length_c   1.000
_cell.angle_alpha   90.00
_cell.angle_beta   90.00
_cell.angle_gamma   90.00
#
_symmetry.space_group_name_H-M   'P 1'
#
loop_
_entity.id
_entity.type
_entity.pdbx_description
1 polymer ?
#
loop_
_entity_poly.entity_id
_entity_poly.type
_entity_poly.pdbx_seq_one_letter_code
_entity_poly.pdbx_strand_id
1 'polypeptide(L)'
;MNRRFFLQRSAALFGAMCMDWPAFAEQVSRLGKPNVKIGIISDIHIRHMDSVKTLHHTFEYFDEVGVDGVIIAGDMADWGFRSQLEFVAETWYDVFPKDRGADGRHVEKLFVYGNHDREGYTYGNARGVKVTKEMIAEEAIWPHKEKVWEELFHEKWSPIYMKDVKGYKFIGGHWDTWSDIRGLADFLKKVEGELPTGGRPFFYYQHFHPKNTCSGPWVWGQGGGNVTKALSKYPNCVCFSGHSHTSLTDERTIWQGPFTSIGTASLSYISLWSGRENSHEPWTSQMKRIGTHNGKHGQIMSVYDDCITLERREFVYDQPLGDNWIIPLPLGGQDKPYVFETRMKNVATPQFATSDKAIVTRAVGKDVQGTEQEQFTVHFPSVLKKTHGARAFDYEVEAEVVEYDIAKIALTKHVYSKGYFLGEAQDMAEVTCVFGQTELPRWHKMRFHVYPRESFGKKGKPLSTDWILPEK
;
A
#
# COMPACT_ATOMS: atom_id res chain seq x y z
N MET A 1 20.30 4.12 -35.34
CA MET A 1 20.81 4.81 -34.14
C MET A 1 21.90 3.94 -33.50
N ASN A 2 23.08 4.52 -33.20
CA ASN A 2 24.32 3.78 -32.96
C ASN A 2 24.43 3.24 -31.52
N ARG A 3 24.57 1.91 -31.35
CA ARG A 3 24.61 1.19 -30.04
C ARG A 3 25.66 1.72 -29.05
N ARG A 4 26.73 2.36 -29.53
CA ARG A 4 27.78 2.94 -28.67
C ARG A 4 27.40 4.27 -28.01
N PHE A 5 26.43 5.00 -28.55
CA PHE A 5 25.99 6.28 -27.97
C PHE A 5 25.07 6.07 -26.74
N PHE A 6 24.51 4.87 -26.59
CA PHE A 6 23.62 4.55 -25.46
C PHE A 6 24.41 4.16 -24.22
N LEU A 7 25.46 3.33 -24.32
CA LEU A 7 26.23 2.83 -23.17
C LEU A 7 26.82 3.93 -22.26
N GLN A 8 27.15 5.11 -22.79
CA GLN A 8 27.61 6.25 -21.99
C GLN A 8 26.48 7.05 -21.31
N ARG A 9 25.23 6.96 -21.81
CA ARG A 9 24.03 7.50 -21.12
C ARG A 9 23.36 6.47 -20.22
N SER A 10 23.53 5.18 -20.49
CA SER A 10 23.11 4.08 -19.62
C SER A 10 23.77 4.19 -18.24
N ALA A 11 25.01 4.66 -18.18
CA ALA A 11 25.73 4.93 -16.92
C ALA A 11 25.02 5.94 -15.99
N ALA A 12 24.12 6.79 -16.52
CA ALA A 12 23.35 7.76 -15.74
C ALA A 12 21.94 7.26 -15.36
N LEU A 13 21.53 6.07 -15.81
CA LEU A 13 20.20 5.47 -15.61
C LEU A 13 20.24 4.19 -14.75
N PHE A 14 21.41 3.80 -14.22
CA PHE A 14 21.54 2.54 -13.48
C PHE A 14 21.07 2.64 -12.03
N GLY A 15 20.01 1.86 -11.76
CA GLY A 15 19.34 1.64 -10.48
C GLY A 15 17.95 2.27 -10.50
N ALA A 16 16.86 1.52 -10.24
CA ALA A 16 15.55 2.16 -10.12
C ALA A 16 15.61 3.24 -9.07
N MET A 17 15.55 4.46 -9.56
CA MET A 17 15.46 5.63 -8.75
C MET A 17 13.99 5.78 -8.39
N CYS A 18 13.72 5.81 -7.11
CA CYS A 18 12.58 6.56 -6.60
C CYS A 18 12.84 8.03 -6.99
N MET A 19 12.00 8.60 -7.85
CA MET A 19 12.07 10.02 -8.23
C MET A 19 10.89 10.81 -7.67
N ASP A 20 11.16 12.02 -7.20
CA ASP A 20 10.09 12.94 -6.83
C ASP A 20 9.29 13.42 -8.05
N TRP A 21 8.13 14.04 -7.81
CA TRP A 21 7.21 14.44 -8.88
C TRP A 21 7.81 15.41 -9.91
N PRO A 22 8.53 16.49 -9.52
CA PRO A 22 9.18 17.37 -10.49
C PRO A 22 10.26 16.68 -11.34
N ALA A 23 11.14 15.90 -10.71
CA ALA A 23 12.18 15.15 -11.43
C ALA A 23 11.59 14.05 -12.32
N PHE A 24 10.53 13.41 -11.84
CA PHE A 24 9.75 12.45 -12.61
C PHE A 24 9.10 13.11 -13.83
N ALA A 25 8.42 14.25 -13.67
CA ALA A 25 7.80 14.96 -14.78
C ALA A 25 8.83 15.40 -15.84
N GLU A 26 10.00 15.90 -15.40
CA GLU A 26 11.10 16.23 -16.31
C GLU A 26 11.62 14.99 -17.06
N GLN A 27 11.82 13.87 -16.38
CA GLN A 27 12.27 12.64 -17.04
C GLN A 27 11.19 12.01 -17.94
N VAL A 28 9.92 11.99 -17.52
CA VAL A 28 8.79 11.49 -18.33
C VAL A 28 8.63 12.31 -19.61
N SER A 29 8.88 13.62 -19.56
CA SER A 29 8.90 14.45 -20.78
C SER A 29 9.92 13.95 -21.82
N ARG A 30 10.96 13.22 -21.38
CA ARG A 30 11.99 12.61 -22.22
C ARG A 30 11.67 11.16 -22.60
N LEU A 31 10.81 10.46 -21.84
CA LEU A 31 10.34 9.10 -22.16
C LEU A 31 9.27 9.07 -23.26
N GLY A 32 8.62 10.22 -23.51
CA GLY A 32 7.60 10.34 -24.55
C GLY A 32 6.22 9.87 -24.08
N LYS A 33 5.38 9.40 -25.02
CA LYS A 33 4.02 8.96 -24.73
C LYS A 33 4.02 7.51 -24.21
N PRO A 34 3.32 7.18 -23.11
CA PRO A 34 3.16 5.80 -22.67
C PRO A 34 2.50 4.91 -23.73
N ASN A 35 2.96 3.67 -23.84
CA ASN A 35 2.38 2.62 -24.67
C ASN A 35 1.01 2.15 -24.14
N VAL A 36 0.90 2.01 -22.82
CA VAL A 36 -0.37 1.76 -22.10
C VAL A 36 -0.34 2.45 -20.74
N LYS A 37 -1.48 2.97 -20.29
CA LYS A 37 -1.66 3.55 -18.96
C LYS A 37 -2.82 2.87 -18.23
N ILE A 38 -2.63 2.46 -16.98
CA ILE A 38 -3.63 1.71 -16.20
C ILE A 38 -3.79 2.36 -14.83
N GLY A 39 -5.03 2.64 -14.44
CA GLY A 39 -5.37 3.00 -13.06
C GLY A 39 -5.45 1.75 -12.18
N ILE A 40 -4.93 1.78 -10.96
CA ILE A 40 -4.84 0.61 -10.09
C ILE A 40 -5.35 0.95 -8.69
N ILE A 41 -6.41 0.26 -8.27
CA ILE A 41 -7.00 0.34 -6.93
C ILE A 41 -7.40 -1.06 -6.44
N SER A 42 -7.77 -1.16 -5.18
CA SER A 42 -8.29 -2.37 -4.53
C SER A 42 -9.03 -2.00 -3.27
N ASP A 43 -9.76 -2.95 -2.69
CA ASP A 43 -10.32 -2.85 -1.34
C ASP A 43 -11.14 -1.55 -1.20
N ILE A 44 -12.07 -1.36 -2.14
CA ILE A 44 -12.92 -0.16 -2.17
C ILE A 44 -14.04 -0.27 -1.12
N HIS A 45 -14.45 -1.50 -0.76
CA HIS A 45 -15.42 -1.82 0.29
C HIS A 45 -16.67 -0.93 0.23
N ILE A 46 -17.36 -0.94 -0.89
CA ILE A 46 -18.63 -0.20 -1.03
C ILE A 46 -19.67 -0.84 -0.12
N ARG A 47 -20.28 0.00 0.72
CA ARG A 47 -21.33 -0.40 1.67
C ARG A 47 -22.70 0.16 1.29
N HIS A 48 -22.71 1.41 0.86
CA HIS A 48 -23.88 2.23 0.55
C HIS A 48 -23.47 3.29 -0.48
N MET A 49 -24.45 3.94 -1.13
CA MET A 49 -24.19 4.97 -2.14
C MET A 49 -23.23 6.07 -1.64
N ASP A 50 -23.35 6.54 -0.38
CA ASP A 50 -22.41 7.54 0.15
C ASP A 50 -20.94 7.08 0.24
N SER A 51 -20.68 5.77 0.14
CA SER A 51 -19.32 5.21 0.12
C SER A 51 -18.63 5.37 -1.25
N VAL A 52 -19.38 5.66 -2.32
CA VAL A 52 -18.80 5.71 -3.68
C VAL A 52 -18.08 7.02 -3.99
N LYS A 53 -18.22 8.07 -3.16
CA LYS A 53 -17.65 9.41 -3.45
C LYS A 53 -16.15 9.35 -3.78
N THR A 54 -15.37 8.61 -3.01
CA THR A 54 -13.94 8.44 -3.28
C THR A 54 -13.68 7.60 -4.54
N LEU A 55 -14.51 6.58 -4.80
CA LEU A 55 -14.40 5.76 -6.01
C LEU A 55 -14.67 6.58 -7.27
N HIS A 56 -15.75 7.38 -7.25
CA HIS A 56 -16.15 8.28 -8.32
C HIS A 56 -15.04 9.29 -8.63
N HIS A 57 -14.56 10.02 -7.61
CA HIS A 57 -13.41 10.95 -7.73
C HIS A 57 -12.17 10.26 -8.31
N THR A 58 -11.90 9.02 -7.90
CA THR A 58 -10.76 8.24 -8.40
C THR A 58 -10.91 7.88 -9.88
N PHE A 59 -12.12 7.51 -10.32
CA PHE A 59 -12.41 7.26 -11.72
C PHE A 59 -12.35 8.53 -12.56
N GLU A 60 -12.85 9.66 -12.07
CA GLU A 60 -12.71 10.96 -12.75
C GLU A 60 -11.24 11.32 -12.95
N TYR A 61 -10.40 11.15 -11.92
CA TYR A 61 -8.96 11.32 -12.05
C TYR A 61 -8.35 10.37 -13.10
N PHE A 62 -8.76 9.10 -13.10
CA PHE A 62 -8.31 8.13 -14.10
C PHE A 62 -8.71 8.53 -15.52
N ASP A 63 -9.91 9.09 -15.70
CA ASP A 63 -10.32 9.63 -16.99
C ASP A 63 -9.49 10.87 -17.39
N GLU A 64 -9.25 11.79 -16.47
CA GLU A 64 -8.45 12.99 -16.71
C GLU A 64 -7.03 12.64 -17.16
N VAL A 65 -6.39 11.67 -16.49
CA VAL A 65 -5.00 11.30 -16.80
C VAL A 65 -4.86 10.36 -17.99
N GLY A 66 -5.95 9.95 -18.64
CA GLY A 66 -5.82 9.22 -19.90
C GLY A 66 -5.65 7.71 -19.77
N VAL A 67 -6.22 7.04 -18.74
CA VAL A 67 -6.03 5.59 -18.60
C VAL A 67 -6.73 4.80 -19.72
N ASP A 68 -6.15 3.66 -20.08
CA ASP A 68 -6.66 2.69 -21.05
C ASP A 68 -7.44 1.54 -20.39
N GLY A 69 -7.36 1.45 -19.07
CA GLY A 69 -8.07 0.48 -18.26
C GLY A 69 -7.85 0.70 -16.77
N VAL A 70 -8.67 0.05 -15.96
CA VAL A 70 -8.64 0.18 -14.50
C VAL A 70 -8.65 -1.19 -13.85
N ILE A 71 -7.62 -1.47 -13.05
CA ILE A 71 -7.55 -2.64 -12.17
C ILE A 71 -8.29 -2.32 -10.87
N ILE A 72 -9.24 -3.19 -10.51
CA ILE A 72 -9.77 -3.28 -9.14
C ILE A 72 -9.43 -4.68 -8.63
N ALA A 73 -8.41 -4.76 -7.76
CA ALA A 73 -7.87 -6.02 -7.27
C ALA A 73 -8.69 -6.63 -6.12
N GLY A 74 -10.02 -6.64 -6.23
CA GLY A 74 -10.93 -7.28 -5.28
C GLY A 74 -11.44 -6.40 -4.15
N ASP A 75 -12.36 -6.98 -3.38
CA ASP A 75 -13.10 -6.37 -2.28
C ASP A 75 -13.85 -5.11 -2.72
N MET A 76 -14.68 -5.32 -3.76
CA MET A 76 -15.56 -4.29 -4.30
C MET A 76 -16.75 -4.02 -3.40
N ALA A 77 -17.48 -5.07 -3.06
CA ALA A 77 -18.58 -5.07 -2.10
C ALA A 77 -18.04 -5.43 -0.71
N ASP A 78 -18.38 -4.64 0.32
CA ASP A 78 -17.90 -4.91 1.69
C ASP A 78 -18.59 -6.12 2.34
N TRP A 79 -19.85 -6.40 2.01
CA TRP A 79 -20.64 -7.50 2.58
C TRP A 79 -20.91 -8.61 1.58
N GLY A 80 -20.35 -8.53 0.38
CA GLY A 80 -20.62 -9.51 -0.67
C GLY A 80 -22.07 -9.47 -1.16
N PHE A 81 -22.70 -8.29 -1.12
CA PHE A 81 -24.06 -8.07 -1.59
C PHE A 81 -24.12 -7.44 -2.97
N ARG A 82 -25.06 -7.91 -3.78
CA ARG A 82 -25.30 -7.46 -5.15
C ARG A 82 -25.52 -5.95 -5.22
N SER A 83 -26.39 -5.41 -4.36
CA SER A 83 -26.66 -3.96 -4.29
C SER A 83 -25.39 -3.10 -4.09
N GLN A 84 -24.39 -3.60 -3.39
CA GLN A 84 -23.11 -2.90 -3.23
C GLN A 84 -22.30 -2.89 -4.52
N LEU A 85 -22.33 -3.99 -5.26
CA LEU A 85 -21.67 -4.12 -6.56
C LEU A 85 -22.41 -3.35 -7.66
N GLU A 86 -23.74 -3.21 -7.55
CA GLU A 86 -24.54 -2.31 -8.39
C GLU A 86 -24.04 -0.87 -8.28
N PHE A 87 -23.80 -0.36 -7.06
CA PHE A 87 -23.21 0.98 -6.89
C PHE A 87 -21.83 1.12 -7.54
N VAL A 88 -21.02 0.05 -7.54
CA VAL A 88 -19.71 0.06 -8.24
C VAL A 88 -19.90 0.16 -9.75
N ALA A 89 -20.81 -0.63 -10.31
CA ALA A 89 -21.13 -0.61 -11.75
C ALA A 89 -21.74 0.72 -12.18
N GLU A 90 -22.68 1.27 -11.40
CA GLU A 90 -23.27 2.59 -11.64
C GLU A 90 -22.21 3.68 -11.62
N THR A 91 -21.31 3.68 -10.62
CA THR A 91 -20.21 4.64 -10.54
C THR A 91 -19.26 4.51 -11.75
N TRP A 92 -19.00 3.28 -12.21
CA TRP A 92 -18.21 3.05 -13.42
C TRP A 92 -18.86 3.64 -14.66
N TYR A 93 -20.15 3.35 -14.91
CA TYR A 93 -20.82 3.80 -16.13
C TYR A 93 -21.20 5.29 -16.10
N ASP A 94 -21.28 5.90 -14.93
CA ASP A 94 -21.43 7.35 -14.79
C ASP A 94 -20.18 8.08 -15.30
N VAL A 95 -18.98 7.61 -14.91
CA VAL A 95 -17.72 8.20 -15.37
C VAL A 95 -17.30 7.73 -16.76
N PHE A 96 -17.51 6.43 -17.06
CA PHE A 96 -17.12 5.78 -18.32
C PHE A 96 -18.33 5.23 -19.07
N PRO A 97 -19.25 6.09 -19.59
CA PRO A 97 -20.43 5.62 -20.28
C PRO A 97 -20.06 4.77 -21.50
N LYS A 98 -20.59 3.54 -21.55
CA LYS A 98 -20.25 2.52 -22.58
C LYS A 98 -18.75 2.17 -22.62
N ASP A 99 -18.09 2.19 -21.46
CA ASP A 99 -16.65 1.93 -21.32
C ASP A 99 -15.80 2.92 -22.13
N ARG A 100 -16.19 4.20 -22.12
CA ARG A 100 -15.50 5.27 -22.84
C ARG A 100 -15.16 6.41 -21.91
N GLY A 101 -13.90 6.87 -21.95
CA GLY A 101 -13.49 8.11 -21.31
C GLY A 101 -14.09 9.34 -22.01
N ALA A 102 -13.96 10.52 -21.40
CA ALA A 102 -14.50 11.76 -21.96
C ALA A 102 -13.94 12.12 -23.35
N ASP A 103 -12.74 11.62 -23.68
CA ASP A 103 -12.11 11.79 -25.01
C ASP A 103 -12.52 10.72 -26.03
N GLY A 104 -13.42 9.81 -25.67
CA GLY A 104 -13.92 8.73 -26.52
C GLY A 104 -13.01 7.51 -26.63
N ARG A 105 -11.90 7.44 -25.88
CA ARG A 105 -11.08 6.21 -25.83
C ARG A 105 -11.79 5.10 -25.07
N HIS A 106 -11.58 3.85 -25.47
CA HIS A 106 -12.04 2.70 -24.69
C HIS A 106 -11.26 2.61 -23.38
N VAL A 107 -11.97 2.35 -22.28
CA VAL A 107 -11.37 2.11 -20.96
C VAL A 107 -11.76 0.71 -20.51
N GLU A 108 -10.77 -0.18 -20.37
CA GLU A 108 -11.01 -1.58 -20.04
C GLU A 108 -11.29 -1.81 -18.55
N LYS A 109 -12.33 -2.59 -18.24
CA LYS A 109 -12.57 -3.10 -16.88
C LYS A 109 -11.62 -4.26 -16.59
N LEU A 110 -10.71 -4.11 -15.63
CA LEU A 110 -9.77 -5.15 -15.20
C LEU A 110 -10.06 -5.53 -13.74
N PHE A 111 -11.29 -6.00 -13.49
CA PHE A 111 -11.80 -6.22 -12.14
C PHE A 111 -11.69 -7.70 -11.75
N VAL A 112 -11.43 -7.97 -10.48
CA VAL A 112 -11.56 -9.31 -9.89
C VAL A 112 -12.36 -9.24 -8.61
N TYR A 113 -12.99 -10.34 -8.22
CA TYR A 113 -13.62 -10.47 -6.91
C TYR A 113 -12.56 -10.71 -5.83
N GLY A 114 -12.81 -10.20 -4.63
CA GLY A 114 -12.07 -10.47 -3.39
C GLY A 114 -12.83 -11.36 -2.41
N ASN A 115 -12.33 -11.46 -1.19
CA ASN A 115 -12.96 -12.30 -0.16
C ASN A 115 -14.23 -11.65 0.40
N HIS A 116 -14.30 -10.32 0.49
CA HIS A 116 -15.52 -9.63 0.90
C HIS A 116 -16.63 -9.78 -0.15
N ASP A 117 -16.29 -9.76 -1.45
CA ASP A 117 -17.27 -10.03 -2.52
C ASP A 117 -17.86 -11.43 -2.41
N ARG A 118 -17.06 -12.40 -1.94
CA ARG A 118 -17.45 -13.81 -1.78
C ARG A 118 -18.26 -14.08 -0.52
N GLU A 119 -17.78 -13.58 0.61
CA GLU A 119 -18.25 -14.01 1.93
C GLU A 119 -18.20 -12.89 2.97
N GLY A 120 -18.17 -11.61 2.56
CA GLY A 120 -18.12 -10.45 3.45
C GLY A 120 -19.25 -10.42 4.49
N TYR A 121 -20.43 -10.93 4.13
CA TYR A 121 -21.59 -11.10 5.03
C TYR A 121 -21.31 -12.02 6.23
N THR A 122 -20.19 -12.77 6.23
CA THR A 122 -19.78 -13.64 7.35
C THR A 122 -18.85 -12.94 8.35
N TYR A 123 -18.23 -11.81 8.00
CA TYR A 123 -17.20 -11.15 8.81
C TYR A 123 -17.74 -10.26 9.93
N GLY A 124 -19.07 -10.29 10.15
CA GLY A 124 -19.75 -9.59 11.23
C GLY A 124 -20.50 -8.34 10.76
N ASN A 125 -21.42 -7.89 11.60
CA ASN A 125 -22.31 -6.76 11.30
C ASN A 125 -21.51 -5.46 11.16
N ALA A 126 -21.57 -4.83 10.00
CA ALA A 126 -21.08 -3.48 9.85
C ALA A 126 -21.94 -2.50 10.65
N ARG A 127 -21.31 -1.79 11.59
CA ARG A 127 -21.78 -0.57 12.27
C ARG A 127 -23.31 -0.39 12.32
N GLY A 128 -24.02 -1.35 12.92
CA GLY A 128 -25.45 -1.24 13.22
C GLY A 128 -26.42 -1.90 12.24
N VAL A 129 -25.98 -2.47 11.11
CA VAL A 129 -26.84 -3.29 10.24
C VAL A 129 -26.68 -4.76 10.61
N LYS A 130 -27.78 -5.39 11.06
CA LYS A 130 -27.81 -6.82 11.32
C LYS A 130 -28.07 -7.55 10.00
N VAL A 131 -27.06 -8.24 9.50
CA VAL A 131 -27.21 -9.10 8.31
C VAL A 131 -28.15 -10.26 8.66
N THR A 132 -29.24 -10.43 7.91
CA THR A 132 -30.21 -11.53 8.11
C THR A 132 -30.03 -12.65 7.09
N LYS A 133 -30.64 -13.81 7.34
CA LYS A 133 -30.58 -14.93 6.40
C LYS A 133 -31.32 -14.62 5.10
N GLU A 134 -32.39 -13.86 5.19
CA GLU A 134 -33.21 -13.42 4.06
C GLU A 134 -32.39 -12.48 3.17
N MET A 135 -31.71 -11.49 3.76
CA MET A 135 -30.79 -10.62 3.02
C MET A 135 -29.69 -11.42 2.31
N ILE A 136 -29.06 -12.38 2.99
CA ILE A 136 -28.04 -13.24 2.37
C ILE A 136 -28.62 -14.04 1.20
N ALA A 137 -29.81 -14.62 1.36
CA ALA A 137 -30.46 -15.42 0.32
C ALA A 137 -30.80 -14.60 -0.94
N GLU A 138 -31.12 -13.31 -0.76
CA GLU A 138 -31.48 -12.39 -1.84
C GLU A 138 -30.27 -11.72 -2.48
N GLU A 139 -29.32 -11.25 -1.67
CA GLU A 139 -28.28 -10.31 -2.10
C GLU A 139 -26.90 -10.96 -2.30
N ALA A 140 -26.63 -12.14 -1.75
CA ALA A 140 -25.28 -12.69 -1.81
C ALA A 140 -24.79 -12.88 -3.26
N ILE A 141 -23.66 -12.26 -3.58
CA ILE A 141 -23.05 -12.32 -4.91
C ILE A 141 -22.64 -13.77 -5.22
N TRP A 142 -21.97 -14.44 -4.29
CA TRP A 142 -21.21 -15.65 -4.60
C TRP A 142 -22.04 -16.82 -5.16
N PRO A 143 -23.23 -17.16 -4.65
CA PRO A 143 -24.09 -18.19 -5.24
C PRO A 143 -24.49 -17.91 -6.70
N HIS A 144 -24.50 -16.64 -7.11
CA HIS A 144 -24.95 -16.17 -8.42
C HIS A 144 -23.87 -15.37 -9.18
N LYS A 145 -22.60 -15.51 -8.78
CA LYS A 145 -21.48 -14.64 -9.18
C LYS A 145 -21.33 -14.43 -10.69
N GLU A 146 -21.59 -15.47 -11.48
CA GLU A 146 -21.53 -15.46 -12.94
C GLU A 146 -22.61 -14.55 -13.52
N LYS A 147 -23.86 -14.79 -13.11
CA LYS A 147 -25.02 -14.01 -13.52
C LYS A 147 -24.88 -12.55 -13.08
N VAL A 148 -24.48 -12.32 -11.83
CA VAL A 148 -24.28 -10.96 -11.29
C VAL A 148 -23.20 -10.22 -12.09
N TRP A 149 -22.09 -10.88 -12.40
CA TRP A 149 -21.01 -10.26 -13.20
C TRP A 149 -21.48 -9.90 -14.61
N GLU A 150 -22.18 -10.82 -15.28
CA GLU A 150 -22.73 -10.59 -16.62
C GLU A 150 -23.77 -9.47 -16.65
N GLU A 151 -24.66 -9.41 -15.65
CA GLU A 151 -25.70 -8.38 -15.56
C GLU A 151 -25.11 -7.00 -15.30
N LEU A 152 -24.16 -6.88 -14.36
CA LEU A 152 -23.63 -5.59 -13.93
C LEU A 152 -22.49 -5.07 -14.80
N PHE A 153 -21.58 -5.95 -15.24
CA PHE A 153 -20.39 -5.54 -15.99
C PHE A 153 -20.49 -5.85 -17.49
N HIS A 154 -21.58 -6.48 -17.94
CA HIS A 154 -21.83 -6.81 -19.35
C HIS A 154 -20.73 -7.67 -19.98
N GLU A 155 -20.08 -8.50 -19.15
CA GLU A 155 -18.96 -9.34 -19.55
C GLU A 155 -19.19 -10.77 -19.06
N LYS A 156 -18.74 -11.76 -19.84
CA LYS A 156 -18.79 -13.16 -19.40
C LYS A 156 -17.87 -13.37 -18.21
N TRP A 157 -18.38 -14.04 -17.19
CA TRP A 157 -17.55 -14.42 -16.05
C TRP A 157 -16.71 -15.67 -16.37
N SER A 158 -15.48 -15.68 -15.87
CA SER A 158 -14.68 -16.91 -15.75
C SER A 158 -13.76 -16.80 -14.55
N PRO A 159 -13.37 -17.91 -13.89
CA PRO A 159 -12.56 -17.86 -12.68
C PRO A 159 -11.20 -17.17 -12.90
N ILE A 160 -10.62 -17.39 -14.07
CA ILE A 160 -9.40 -16.76 -14.55
C ILE A 160 -9.65 -16.36 -16.01
N TYR A 161 -9.34 -15.11 -16.35
CA TYR A 161 -9.51 -14.59 -17.70
C TYR A 161 -8.26 -13.87 -18.18
N MET A 162 -8.16 -13.65 -19.49
CA MET A 162 -7.13 -12.84 -20.12
C MET A 162 -7.75 -11.82 -21.06
N LYS A 163 -7.31 -10.57 -20.98
CA LYS A 163 -7.69 -9.46 -21.86
C LYS A 163 -6.45 -8.85 -22.52
N ASP A 164 -6.66 -8.18 -23.64
CA ASP A 164 -5.63 -7.44 -24.37
C ASP A 164 -5.96 -5.94 -24.33
N VAL A 165 -5.04 -5.14 -23.81
CA VAL A 165 -5.15 -3.68 -23.80
C VAL A 165 -3.94 -3.12 -24.52
N LYS A 166 -4.14 -2.57 -25.72
CA LYS A 166 -3.09 -2.00 -26.58
C LYS A 166 -1.90 -2.96 -26.81
N GLY A 167 -2.16 -4.25 -26.98
CA GLY A 167 -1.13 -5.26 -27.21
C GLY A 167 -0.38 -5.71 -25.95
N TYR A 168 -0.89 -5.40 -24.76
CA TYR A 168 -0.41 -5.95 -23.49
C TYR A 168 -1.43 -6.92 -22.92
N LYS A 169 -0.96 -8.05 -22.41
CA LYS A 169 -1.81 -9.09 -21.82
C LYS A 169 -2.05 -8.80 -20.34
N PHE A 170 -3.32 -8.84 -19.95
CA PHE A 170 -3.79 -8.67 -18.58
C PHE A 170 -4.56 -9.90 -18.15
N ILE A 171 -4.14 -10.56 -17.07
CA ILE A 171 -4.76 -11.79 -16.56
C ILE A 171 -5.33 -11.50 -15.17
N GLY A 172 -6.65 -11.64 -15.03
CA GLY A 172 -7.34 -11.51 -13.75
C GLY A 172 -7.68 -12.88 -13.17
N GLY A 173 -7.36 -13.10 -11.89
CA GLY A 173 -7.83 -14.25 -11.12
C GLY A 173 -8.80 -13.82 -10.04
N HIS A 174 -10.06 -14.22 -10.15
CA HIS A 174 -11.05 -13.97 -9.09
C HIS A 174 -10.65 -14.72 -7.81
N TRP A 175 -10.86 -14.11 -6.66
CA TRP A 175 -10.72 -14.78 -5.37
C TRP A 175 -11.51 -16.08 -5.39
N ASP A 176 -10.89 -17.13 -4.87
CA ASP A 176 -11.49 -18.46 -4.85
C ASP A 176 -11.40 -19.06 -3.45
N THR A 177 -10.19 -19.11 -2.91
CA THR A 177 -9.92 -19.57 -1.54
C THR A 177 -8.92 -18.65 -0.86
N TRP A 178 -8.82 -18.78 0.47
CA TRP A 178 -7.86 -18.05 1.31
C TRP A 178 -6.38 -18.34 1.00
N SER A 179 -6.09 -19.38 0.22
CA SER A 179 -4.71 -19.82 0.00
C SER A 179 -4.32 -19.94 -1.47
N ASP A 180 -5.28 -19.93 -2.40
CA ASP A 180 -5.00 -20.21 -3.80
C ASP A 180 -6.03 -19.64 -4.79
N ILE A 181 -5.57 -19.47 -6.03
CA ILE A 181 -6.38 -19.26 -7.23
C ILE A 181 -6.36 -20.59 -8.01
N ARG A 182 -7.36 -21.44 -7.81
CA ARG A 182 -7.35 -22.80 -8.36
C ARG A 182 -7.26 -22.76 -9.89
N GLY A 183 -6.39 -23.61 -10.45
CA GLY A 183 -6.19 -23.73 -11.89
C GLY A 183 -5.26 -22.68 -12.52
N LEU A 184 -4.66 -21.76 -11.74
CA LEU A 184 -3.78 -20.72 -12.29
C LEU A 184 -2.59 -21.30 -13.07
N ALA A 185 -1.91 -22.32 -12.54
CA ALA A 185 -0.77 -22.93 -13.22
C ALA A 185 -1.17 -23.55 -14.57
N ASP A 186 -2.32 -24.20 -14.64
CA ASP A 186 -2.82 -24.83 -15.86
C ASP A 186 -3.30 -23.78 -16.87
N PHE A 187 -3.95 -22.71 -16.39
CA PHE A 187 -4.33 -21.57 -17.22
C PHE A 187 -3.11 -20.91 -17.87
N LEU A 188 -2.08 -20.57 -17.07
CA LEU A 188 -0.85 -19.95 -17.58
C LEU A 188 -0.14 -20.85 -18.59
N LYS A 189 -0.09 -22.16 -18.35
CA LYS A 189 0.45 -23.12 -19.32
C LYS A 189 -0.36 -23.17 -20.61
N LYS A 190 -1.70 -23.13 -20.52
CA LYS A 190 -2.60 -23.14 -21.69
C LYS A 190 -2.39 -21.91 -22.58
N VAL A 191 -2.18 -20.73 -21.99
CA VAL A 191 -2.01 -19.46 -22.73
C VAL A 191 -0.54 -19.09 -22.96
N GLU A 192 0.42 -19.95 -22.61
CA GLU A 192 1.86 -19.64 -22.64
C GLU A 192 2.33 -19.14 -24.01
N GLY A 193 1.80 -19.70 -25.11
CA GLY A 193 2.11 -19.26 -26.47
C GLY A 193 1.58 -17.87 -26.86
N GLU A 194 0.65 -17.32 -26.08
CA GLU A 194 0.09 -15.97 -26.27
C GLU A 194 0.78 -14.92 -25.38
N LEU A 195 1.56 -15.36 -24.39
CA LEU A 195 2.27 -14.47 -23.48
C LEU A 195 3.49 -13.85 -24.18
N PRO A 196 3.80 -12.58 -23.89
CA PRO A 196 4.96 -11.93 -24.47
C PRO A 196 6.26 -12.63 -24.04
N THR A 197 7.24 -12.61 -24.93
CA THR A 197 8.60 -13.15 -24.68
C THR A 197 9.62 -12.00 -24.73
N GLY A 198 10.91 -12.31 -24.51
CA GLY A 198 11.99 -11.32 -24.59
C GLY A 198 11.94 -10.25 -23.50
N GLY A 199 11.23 -10.51 -22.39
CA GLY A 199 11.12 -9.60 -21.25
C GLY A 199 10.11 -8.45 -21.42
N ARG A 200 9.33 -8.43 -22.51
CA ARG A 200 8.15 -7.55 -22.59
C ARG A 200 7.13 -8.00 -21.53
N PRO A 201 6.56 -7.09 -20.72
CA PRO A 201 5.73 -7.48 -19.59
C PRO A 201 4.37 -8.02 -20.02
N PHE A 202 3.84 -8.94 -19.21
CA PHE A 202 2.39 -9.11 -19.05
C PHE A 202 2.02 -8.87 -17.60
N PHE A 203 0.74 -8.58 -17.37
CA PHE A 203 0.23 -8.18 -16.07
C PHE A 203 -0.71 -9.24 -15.52
N TYR A 204 -0.54 -9.57 -14.25
CA TYR A 204 -1.43 -10.46 -13.51
C TYR A 204 -2.00 -9.71 -12.31
N TYR A 205 -3.26 -9.95 -11.96
CA TYR A 205 -3.86 -9.37 -10.77
C TYR A 205 -4.84 -10.32 -10.12
N GLN A 206 -4.83 -10.27 -8.79
CA GLN A 206 -5.67 -11.06 -7.90
C GLN A 206 -5.86 -10.29 -6.59
N HIS A 207 -6.68 -10.82 -5.68
CA HIS A 207 -6.95 -10.10 -4.44
C HIS A 207 -5.87 -10.29 -3.35
N PHE A 208 -5.61 -11.49 -2.81
CA PHE A 208 -4.54 -11.64 -1.78
C PHE A 208 -3.12 -11.49 -2.34
N HIS A 209 -2.15 -11.11 -1.52
CA HIS A 209 -0.74 -11.09 -1.93
C HIS A 209 -0.18 -12.51 -2.18
N PRO A 210 0.56 -12.74 -3.29
CA PRO A 210 1.37 -13.95 -3.42
C PRO A 210 2.34 -14.08 -2.24
N LYS A 211 2.43 -15.29 -1.68
CA LYS A 211 3.20 -15.57 -0.47
C LYS A 211 4.66 -15.12 -0.56
N ASN A 212 5.14 -14.43 0.47
CA ASN A 212 6.51 -13.95 0.67
C ASN A 212 7.02 -13.06 -0.48
N THR A 213 6.17 -12.16 -1.00
CA THR A 213 6.53 -11.22 -2.07
C THR A 213 6.48 -9.77 -1.60
N CYS A 214 5.61 -8.91 -2.17
CA CYS A 214 5.39 -7.56 -1.67
C CYS A 214 4.97 -7.58 -0.19
N SER A 215 5.49 -6.63 0.58
CA SER A 215 5.39 -6.53 2.04
C SER A 215 6.01 -7.71 2.81
N GLY A 216 6.71 -8.61 2.11
CA GLY A 216 7.51 -9.69 2.70
C GLY A 216 6.67 -10.75 3.44
N PRO A 217 7.32 -11.56 4.30
CA PRO A 217 6.62 -12.59 5.09
C PRO A 217 5.75 -12.01 6.22
N TRP A 218 5.84 -10.70 6.44
CA TRP A 218 5.22 -10.03 7.57
C TRP A 218 3.76 -9.68 7.32
N VAL A 219 3.37 -9.50 6.05
CA VAL A 219 2.03 -9.05 5.70
C VAL A 219 0.99 -10.13 6.00
N TRP A 220 -0.13 -9.69 6.58
CA TRP A 220 -1.24 -10.59 6.85
C TRP A 220 -2.01 -10.91 5.56
N GLY A 221 -2.74 -12.03 5.55
CA GLY A 221 -3.66 -12.36 4.47
C GLY A 221 -3.00 -12.71 3.12
N GLN A 222 -1.72 -13.08 3.12
CA GLN A 222 -1.05 -13.63 1.93
C GLN A 222 -1.48 -15.08 1.65
N GLY A 223 -1.36 -15.51 0.39
CA GLY A 223 -1.75 -16.85 -0.06
C GLY A 223 -0.87 -18.00 0.45
N GLY A 224 -1.21 -19.22 0.03
CA GLY A 224 -0.52 -20.46 0.41
C GLY A 224 0.81 -20.71 -0.30
N GLY A 225 1.08 -19.99 -1.41
CA GLY A 225 2.32 -20.05 -2.18
C GLY A 225 2.22 -20.73 -3.54
N ASN A 226 1.09 -21.36 -3.88
CA ASN A 226 0.85 -21.94 -5.20
C ASN A 226 0.87 -20.89 -6.32
N VAL A 227 0.24 -19.73 -6.08
CA VAL A 227 0.34 -18.56 -6.97
C VAL A 227 1.79 -18.13 -7.17
N THR A 228 2.54 -17.93 -6.07
CA THR A 228 3.96 -17.56 -6.14
C THR A 228 4.75 -18.57 -6.98
N LYS A 229 4.52 -19.87 -6.78
CA LYS A 229 5.17 -20.95 -7.54
C LYS A 229 4.79 -20.92 -9.02
N ALA A 230 3.52 -20.66 -9.35
CA ALA A 230 3.05 -20.57 -10.74
C ALA A 230 3.67 -19.39 -11.47
N LEU A 231 3.62 -18.19 -10.86
CA LEU A 231 4.15 -16.95 -11.45
C LEU A 231 5.67 -16.93 -11.52
N SER A 232 6.38 -17.65 -10.64
CA SER A 232 7.85 -17.72 -10.66
C SER A 232 8.46 -18.31 -11.94
N LYS A 233 7.64 -18.94 -12.79
CA LYS A 233 8.07 -19.42 -14.11
C LYS A 233 8.10 -18.30 -15.18
N TYR A 234 7.54 -17.13 -14.87
CA TYR A 234 7.31 -16.05 -15.81
C TYR A 234 8.01 -14.77 -15.34
N PRO A 235 9.30 -14.58 -15.64
CA PRO A 235 10.08 -13.46 -15.13
C PRO A 235 9.68 -12.09 -15.66
N ASN A 236 8.85 -12.05 -16.71
CA ASN A 236 8.23 -10.87 -17.26
C ASN A 236 6.80 -10.62 -16.74
N CYS A 237 6.37 -11.35 -15.70
CA CYS A 237 5.11 -11.08 -15.00
C CYS A 237 5.27 -9.91 -14.01
N VAL A 238 4.32 -8.98 -14.07
CA VAL A 238 4.09 -7.97 -13.04
C VAL A 238 2.75 -8.25 -12.38
N CYS A 239 2.78 -8.63 -11.11
CA CYS A 239 1.62 -9.04 -10.32
C CYS A 239 1.14 -7.92 -9.40
N PHE A 240 -0.14 -7.60 -9.46
CA PHE A 240 -0.82 -6.68 -8.55
C PHE A 240 -1.73 -7.45 -7.58
N SER A 241 -1.71 -7.06 -6.31
CA SER A 241 -2.56 -7.67 -5.28
C SER A 241 -2.88 -6.72 -4.12
N GLY A 242 -4.05 -6.89 -3.50
CA GLY A 242 -4.58 -6.09 -2.39
C GLY A 242 -4.73 -6.88 -1.08
N HIS A 243 -5.91 -6.82 -0.46
CA HIS A 243 -6.33 -7.53 0.76
C HIS A 243 -5.69 -7.04 2.06
N SER A 244 -4.38 -6.76 2.07
CA SER A 244 -3.68 -6.39 3.31
C SER A 244 -3.95 -4.96 3.79
N HIS A 245 -4.43 -4.10 2.88
CA HIS A 245 -4.60 -2.65 3.05
C HIS A 245 -3.30 -1.94 3.45
N THR A 246 -2.14 -2.51 3.10
CA THR A 246 -0.83 -1.90 3.44
C THR A 246 -0.66 -0.59 2.69
N SER A 247 -0.20 0.47 3.38
CA SER A 247 0.05 1.78 2.78
C SER A 247 1.05 1.74 1.63
N LEU A 248 0.81 2.49 0.56
CA LEU A 248 1.80 2.71 -0.51
C LEU A 248 2.97 3.59 -0.06
N THR A 249 2.91 4.22 1.12
CA THR A 249 4.07 4.87 1.75
C THR A 249 5.07 3.86 2.31
N ASP A 250 4.67 2.60 2.47
CA ASP A 250 5.57 1.52 2.87
C ASP A 250 6.36 1.02 1.67
N GLU A 251 7.66 1.29 1.66
CA GLU A 251 8.52 0.89 0.56
C GLU A 251 8.64 -0.63 0.38
N ARG A 252 8.18 -1.44 1.34
CA ARG A 252 8.15 -2.91 1.17
C ARG A 252 7.01 -3.37 0.26
N THR A 253 6.04 -2.52 -0.08
CA THR A 253 4.87 -2.89 -0.91
C THR A 253 5.17 -3.14 -2.38
N ILE A 254 6.43 -3.00 -2.81
CA ILE A 254 6.93 -3.47 -4.11
C ILE A 254 8.10 -4.42 -3.91
N TRP A 255 8.11 -5.52 -4.66
CA TRP A 255 9.14 -6.56 -4.57
C TRP A 255 9.50 -7.12 -5.95
N GLN A 256 10.79 -7.40 -6.15
CA GLN A 256 11.28 -8.14 -7.32
C GLN A 256 12.06 -9.39 -6.92
N GLY A 257 11.66 -10.53 -7.48
CA GLY A 257 12.35 -11.82 -7.34
C GLY A 257 12.31 -12.60 -8.66
N PRO A 258 11.76 -13.83 -8.68
CA PRO A 258 11.47 -14.54 -9.92
C PRO A 258 10.44 -13.84 -10.81
N PHE A 259 9.58 -12.99 -10.26
CA PHE A 259 8.67 -12.06 -10.95
C PHE A 259 8.57 -10.76 -10.14
N THR A 260 7.83 -9.76 -10.64
CA THR A 260 7.58 -8.51 -9.89
C THR A 260 6.23 -8.57 -9.19
N SER A 261 6.16 -8.24 -7.90
CA SER A 261 4.93 -8.23 -7.11
C SER A 261 4.72 -6.87 -6.46
N ILE A 262 3.52 -6.30 -6.59
CA ILE A 262 3.16 -4.95 -6.16
C ILE A 262 1.85 -4.99 -5.38
N GLY A 263 1.86 -4.40 -4.19
CA GLY A 263 0.68 -4.14 -3.39
C GLY A 263 -0.13 -2.96 -3.94
N THR A 264 -1.45 -3.09 -3.94
CA THR A 264 -2.38 -2.07 -4.46
C THR A 264 -2.94 -1.15 -3.38
N ALA A 265 -2.61 -1.41 -2.11
CA ALA A 265 -3.20 -0.76 -0.93
C ALA A 265 -4.73 -0.89 -0.88
N SER A 266 -5.43 0.16 -0.44
CA SER A 266 -6.88 0.17 -0.25
C SER A 266 -7.45 1.56 -0.49
N LEU A 267 -8.64 1.62 -1.11
CA LEU A 267 -9.43 2.83 -1.25
C LEU A 267 -10.49 2.97 -0.14
N SER A 268 -10.53 2.07 0.85
CA SER A 268 -11.44 2.16 1.98
C SER A 268 -10.76 2.71 3.25
N TYR A 269 -9.63 2.12 3.63
CA TYR A 269 -8.81 2.54 4.77
C TYR A 269 -7.46 1.83 4.71
N ILE A 270 -6.48 2.31 5.45
CA ILE A 270 -5.17 1.65 5.55
C ILE A 270 -5.05 0.81 6.82
N SER A 271 -4.41 -0.35 6.69
CA SER A 271 -4.02 -1.18 7.84
C SER A 271 -2.67 -0.73 8.39
N LEU A 272 -2.57 -0.74 9.72
CA LEU A 272 -1.36 -0.43 10.45
C LEU A 272 -0.64 -1.73 10.75
N TRP A 273 0.69 -1.77 10.57
CA TRP A 273 1.47 -2.86 11.14
C TRP A 273 1.36 -2.82 12.67
N SER A 274 1.14 -3.98 13.27
CA SER A 274 1.21 -4.16 14.73
C SER A 274 2.62 -3.84 15.27
N GLY A 275 2.72 -3.78 16.59
CA GLY A 275 3.94 -3.49 17.34
C GLY A 275 4.26 -2.01 17.50
N ARG A 276 3.37 -1.10 17.07
CA ARG A 276 3.48 0.35 17.36
C ARG A 276 2.44 0.73 18.39
N GLU A 277 2.79 1.64 19.30
CA GLU A 277 1.91 2.14 20.37
C GLU A 277 0.57 2.63 19.82
N ASN A 278 0.58 3.37 18.72
CA ASN A 278 -0.61 3.93 18.11
C ASN A 278 -1.16 3.09 16.94
N SER A 279 -0.82 1.79 16.91
CA SER A 279 -1.38 0.80 15.99
C SER A 279 -2.45 -0.09 16.65
N HIS A 280 -2.68 -1.29 16.12
CA HIS A 280 -3.67 -2.23 16.63
C HIS A 280 -3.08 -3.07 17.79
N GLU A 281 -2.91 -2.46 18.96
CA GLU A 281 -2.44 -3.15 20.18
C GLU A 281 -3.49 -3.06 21.30
N PRO A 282 -4.08 -4.18 21.79
CA PRO A 282 -5.21 -4.09 22.71
C PRO A 282 -4.85 -3.99 24.21
N TRP A 283 -3.61 -4.28 24.62
CA TRP A 283 -3.39 -4.69 26.03
C TRP A 283 -2.41 -3.83 26.86
N THR A 284 -1.53 -3.02 26.27
CA THR A 284 -0.52 -2.27 27.06
C THR A 284 -0.21 -0.87 26.54
N SER A 285 -0.84 -0.42 25.45
CA SER A 285 -0.49 0.87 24.84
C SER A 285 -0.94 2.06 25.68
N GLN A 286 -0.08 3.08 25.72
CA GLN A 286 -0.44 4.39 26.29
C GLN A 286 -1.12 5.31 25.28
N MET A 287 -1.13 4.93 24.00
CA MET A 287 -1.58 5.77 22.91
C MET A 287 -2.82 5.21 22.24
N LYS A 288 -3.75 6.10 21.91
CA LYS A 288 -4.89 5.74 21.06
C LYS A 288 -4.41 5.37 19.66
N ARG A 289 -5.08 4.39 19.06
CA ARG A 289 -4.89 4.01 17.66
C ARG A 289 -5.12 5.21 16.73
N ILE A 290 -4.28 5.36 15.72
CA ILE A 290 -4.51 6.33 14.63
C ILE A 290 -5.74 5.90 13.81
N GLY A 291 -6.64 6.84 13.53
CA GLY A 291 -7.73 6.63 12.57
C GLY A 291 -7.19 6.61 11.14
N THR A 292 -7.46 5.54 10.39
CA THR A 292 -6.88 5.30 9.05
C THR A 292 -7.88 5.38 7.90
N HIS A 293 -9.12 5.81 8.17
CA HIS A 293 -10.20 5.86 7.18
C HIS A 293 -9.98 6.86 6.05
N ASN A 294 -9.10 7.84 6.23
CA ASN A 294 -8.67 8.78 5.21
C ASN A 294 -7.47 8.25 4.39
N GLY A 295 -6.95 7.06 4.67
CA GLY A 295 -5.96 6.41 3.80
C GLY A 295 -6.65 5.81 2.59
N LYS A 296 -6.73 6.60 1.50
CA LYS A 296 -7.44 6.28 0.26
C LYS A 296 -6.45 6.19 -0.87
N HIS A 297 -5.82 5.04 -1.07
CA HIS A 297 -4.63 4.92 -1.91
C HIS A 297 -4.91 4.22 -3.24
N GLY A 298 -4.14 4.60 -4.26
CA GLY A 298 -4.07 3.89 -5.52
C GLY A 298 -2.85 4.31 -6.33
N GLN A 299 -2.74 3.78 -7.55
CA GLN A 299 -1.59 3.98 -8.40
C GLN A 299 -1.97 4.27 -9.86
N ILE A 300 -1.09 4.96 -10.57
CA ILE A 300 -1.09 5.01 -12.03
C ILE A 300 0.13 4.26 -12.54
N MET A 301 -0.12 3.18 -13.28
CA MET A 301 0.93 2.50 -14.04
C MET A 301 1.00 3.08 -15.44
N SER A 302 2.19 3.50 -15.87
CA SER A 302 2.48 3.84 -17.26
C SER A 302 3.60 2.95 -17.78
N VAL A 303 3.40 2.33 -18.95
CA VAL A 303 4.39 1.47 -19.59
C VAL A 303 4.99 2.19 -20.78
N TYR A 304 6.31 2.28 -20.83
CA TYR A 304 7.09 2.84 -21.93
C TYR A 304 7.89 1.71 -22.63
N ASP A 305 8.75 2.07 -23.57
CA ASP A 305 9.60 1.10 -24.28
C ASP A 305 10.68 0.50 -23.37
N ASP A 306 11.20 1.29 -22.43
CA ASP A 306 12.37 0.97 -21.60
C ASP A 306 12.08 0.92 -20.10
N CYS A 307 10.88 1.31 -19.65
CA CYS A 307 10.50 1.20 -18.24
C CYS A 307 8.98 1.12 -18.02
N ILE A 308 8.61 0.72 -16.80
CA ILE A 308 7.26 0.87 -16.24
C ILE A 308 7.37 1.85 -15.07
N THR A 309 6.50 2.83 -15.00
CA THR A 309 6.44 3.77 -13.88
C THR A 309 5.15 3.56 -13.08
N LEU A 310 5.24 3.63 -11.75
CA LEU A 310 4.11 3.58 -10.83
C LEU A 310 4.11 4.86 -10.00
N GLU A 311 3.16 5.73 -10.31
CA GLU A 311 2.81 6.86 -9.44
C GLU A 311 1.97 6.35 -8.29
N ARG A 312 2.26 6.82 -7.07
CA ARG A 312 1.53 6.45 -5.84
C ARG A 312 0.80 7.68 -5.32
N ARG A 313 -0.51 7.56 -5.13
CA ARG A 313 -1.38 8.69 -4.83
C ARG A 313 -2.33 8.37 -3.69
N GLU A 314 -2.66 9.38 -2.90
CA GLU A 314 -3.84 9.37 -2.04
C GLU A 314 -4.93 10.30 -2.59
N PHE A 315 -6.17 9.87 -2.48
CA PHE A 315 -7.34 10.49 -3.11
C PHE A 315 -8.19 11.34 -2.16
N VAL A 316 -7.71 11.63 -0.94
CA VAL A 316 -8.41 12.56 -0.04
C VAL A 316 -7.94 13.99 -0.26
N TYR A 317 -6.62 14.19 -0.38
CA TYR A 317 -6.00 15.49 -0.60
C TYR A 317 -5.29 15.58 -1.94
N ASP A 318 -5.43 14.56 -2.78
CA ASP A 318 -4.94 14.56 -4.15
C ASP A 318 -3.41 14.71 -4.24
N GLN A 319 -2.70 14.11 -3.28
CA GLN A 319 -1.25 14.22 -3.15
C GLN A 319 -0.50 12.93 -3.52
N PRO A 320 0.75 13.09 -4.02
CA PRO A 320 1.65 11.96 -4.12
C PRO A 320 2.02 11.44 -2.74
N LEU A 321 2.11 10.12 -2.60
CA LEU A 321 2.49 9.43 -1.37
C LEU A 321 4.00 9.28 -1.20
N GLY A 322 4.73 9.46 -2.29
CA GLY A 322 6.17 9.40 -2.35
C GLY A 322 6.61 9.42 -3.79
N ASP A 323 7.89 9.09 -3.97
CA ASP A 323 8.49 8.99 -5.28
C ASP A 323 7.87 7.91 -6.15
N ASN A 324 7.93 8.07 -7.47
CA ASN A 324 7.44 7.04 -8.37
C ASN A 324 8.38 5.84 -8.36
N TRP A 325 7.80 4.64 -8.39
CA TRP A 325 8.59 3.45 -8.65
C TRP A 325 8.80 3.28 -10.15
N ILE A 326 10.02 2.92 -10.56
CA ILE A 326 10.44 2.81 -11.96
C ILE A 326 11.05 1.43 -12.15
N ILE A 327 10.37 0.56 -12.89
CA ILE A 327 10.83 -0.80 -13.16
C ILE A 327 11.47 -0.82 -14.56
N PRO A 328 12.78 -1.10 -14.69
CA PRO A 328 13.43 -1.16 -15.99
C PRO A 328 12.89 -2.30 -16.87
N LEU A 329 12.84 -2.07 -18.18
CA LEU A 329 12.55 -3.07 -19.22
C LEU A 329 13.79 -3.31 -20.09
N PRO A 330 13.96 -4.53 -20.65
CA PRO A 330 13.09 -5.71 -20.52
C PRO A 330 13.18 -6.38 -19.14
N LEU A 331 12.06 -6.96 -18.68
CA LEU A 331 12.01 -7.75 -17.45
C LEU A 331 12.75 -9.09 -17.59
N GLY A 332 13.13 -9.66 -16.44
CA GLY A 332 13.87 -10.92 -16.37
C GLY A 332 15.38 -10.78 -16.57
N GLY A 333 15.88 -9.56 -16.77
CA GLY A 333 17.30 -9.23 -16.78
C GLY A 333 17.94 -9.22 -15.38
N GLN A 334 19.18 -8.75 -15.32
CA GLN A 334 19.95 -8.59 -14.08
C GLN A 334 19.52 -7.36 -13.26
N ASP A 335 18.89 -6.37 -13.89
CA ASP A 335 18.47 -5.16 -13.22
C ASP A 335 17.14 -5.40 -12.47
N LYS A 336 17.25 -5.65 -11.17
CA LYS A 336 16.11 -5.90 -10.25
C LYS A 336 16.21 -4.98 -9.02
N PRO A 337 15.93 -3.69 -9.19
CA PRO A 337 16.19 -2.71 -8.15
C PRO A 337 15.22 -2.80 -6.96
N TYR A 338 14.10 -3.52 -7.10
CA TYR A 338 13.16 -3.77 -6.01
C TYR A 338 13.39 -5.08 -5.25
N VAL A 339 14.60 -5.65 -5.35
CA VAL A 339 15.05 -6.74 -4.45
C VAL A 339 15.26 -6.15 -3.04
N PHE A 340 14.60 -6.72 -2.03
CA PHE A 340 14.64 -6.19 -0.66
C PHE A 340 16.05 -6.07 -0.08
N GLU A 341 16.92 -7.05 -0.30
CA GLU A 341 18.30 -7.03 0.19
C GLU A 341 19.09 -5.86 -0.40
N THR A 342 18.88 -5.55 -1.68
CA THR A 342 19.50 -4.41 -2.34
C THR A 342 18.93 -3.09 -1.81
N ARG A 343 17.61 -3.01 -1.67
CA ARG A 343 16.95 -1.80 -1.15
C ARG A 343 17.33 -1.48 0.28
N MET A 344 17.38 -2.48 1.15
CA MET A 344 17.79 -2.32 2.55
C MET A 344 19.21 -1.75 2.68
N LYS A 345 20.12 -2.10 1.76
CA LYS A 345 21.48 -1.55 1.73
C LYS A 345 21.51 -0.10 1.25
N ASN A 346 20.70 0.22 0.25
CA ASN A 346 20.78 1.49 -0.48
C ASN A 346 19.79 2.56 -0.01
N VAL A 347 18.79 2.20 0.79
CA VAL A 347 17.76 3.13 1.26
C VAL A 347 18.39 4.27 2.07
N ALA A 348 17.94 5.48 1.74
CA ALA A 348 18.32 6.68 2.45
C ALA A 348 17.85 6.59 3.90
N THR A 349 18.74 6.91 4.83
CA THR A 349 18.40 6.92 6.25
C THR A 349 17.69 8.23 6.57
N PRO A 350 16.48 8.20 7.15
CA PRO A 350 15.81 9.41 7.62
C PRO A 350 16.63 10.02 8.76
N GLN A 351 16.69 11.35 8.83
CA GLN A 351 17.46 12.08 9.83
C GLN A 351 16.69 13.31 10.29
N PHE A 352 16.76 13.60 11.58
CA PHE A 352 16.34 14.90 12.11
C PHE A 352 17.26 16.02 11.63
N ALA A 353 16.73 17.24 11.51
CA ALA A 353 17.54 18.41 11.26
C ALA A 353 18.40 18.73 12.50
N THR A 354 19.53 19.41 12.31
CA THR A 354 20.42 19.78 13.43
C THR A 354 19.77 20.75 14.42
N SER A 355 18.72 21.46 14.00
CA SER A 355 17.91 22.34 14.84
C SER A 355 16.80 21.64 15.62
N ASP A 356 16.47 20.41 15.25
CA ASP A 356 15.36 19.69 15.87
C ASP A 356 15.68 19.30 17.30
N LYS A 357 14.63 19.22 18.12
CA LYS A 357 14.73 18.87 19.54
C LYS A 357 13.59 17.96 19.93
N ALA A 358 13.88 17.04 20.84
CA ALA A 358 12.88 16.29 21.56
C ALA A 358 12.69 16.90 22.96
N ILE A 359 11.45 17.05 23.40
CA ILE A 359 11.12 17.54 24.75
C ILE A 359 10.19 16.55 25.46
N VAL A 360 10.11 16.66 26.80
CA VAL A 360 9.23 15.80 27.60
C VAL A 360 8.30 16.65 28.43
N THR A 361 7.02 16.28 28.44
CA THR A 361 6.02 16.85 29.35
C THR A 361 5.43 15.75 30.24
N ARG A 362 5.04 16.12 31.46
CA ARG A 362 4.36 15.23 32.41
C ARG A 362 2.92 15.68 32.62
N ALA A 363 2.00 14.74 32.62
CA ALA A 363 0.60 14.98 32.95
C ALA A 363 -0.05 13.68 33.44
N VAL A 364 -1.14 13.81 34.19
CA VAL A 364 -2.03 12.66 34.46
C VAL A 364 -2.85 12.39 33.20
N GLY A 365 -2.82 11.14 32.75
CA GLY A 365 -3.55 10.68 31.56
C GLY A 365 -4.03 9.24 31.73
N LYS A 366 -4.67 8.71 30.68
CA LYS A 366 -5.24 7.36 30.68
C LYS A 366 -4.65 6.55 29.55
N ASP A 367 -4.34 5.28 29.85
CA ASP A 367 -4.01 4.30 28.82
C ASP A 367 -5.24 3.88 28.01
N VAL A 368 -5.07 2.96 27.06
CA VAL A 368 -6.19 2.46 26.22
C VAL A 368 -7.24 1.67 27.01
N GLN A 369 -6.93 1.20 28.22
CA GLN A 369 -7.86 0.52 29.12
C GLN A 369 -8.59 1.48 30.07
N GLY A 370 -8.20 2.76 30.07
CA GLY A 370 -8.77 3.78 30.95
C GLY A 370 -8.09 3.89 32.31
N THR A 371 -6.97 3.18 32.53
CA THR A 371 -6.18 3.28 33.78
C THR A 371 -5.54 4.65 33.86
N GLU A 372 -5.86 5.40 34.91
CA GLU A 372 -5.31 6.72 35.14
C GLU A 372 -3.95 6.62 35.84
N GLN A 373 -2.96 7.33 35.30
CA GLN A 373 -1.61 7.40 35.86
C GLN A 373 -0.89 8.65 35.37
N GLU A 374 0.21 8.99 36.02
CA GLU A 374 1.16 9.93 35.44
C GLU A 374 1.77 9.36 34.15
N GLN A 375 1.88 10.21 33.14
CA GLN A 375 2.43 9.89 31.82
C GLN A 375 3.52 10.88 31.44
N PHE A 376 4.58 10.37 30.83
CA PHE A 376 5.64 11.12 30.17
C PHE A 376 5.36 11.12 28.68
N THR A 377 5.12 12.30 28.11
CA THR A 377 4.95 12.45 26.66
C THR A 377 6.22 13.00 26.08
N VAL A 378 6.85 12.22 25.20
CA VAL A 378 8.00 12.62 24.39
C VAL A 378 7.47 13.25 23.11
N HIS A 379 7.92 14.47 22.84
CA HIS A 379 7.46 15.36 21.78
C HIS A 379 8.60 15.62 20.81
N PHE A 380 8.40 15.42 19.51
CA PHE A 380 9.44 15.58 18.49
C PHE A 380 8.85 15.87 17.10
N PRO A 381 9.61 16.55 16.21
CA PRO A 381 9.12 16.87 14.87
C PRO A 381 9.02 15.62 13.98
N SER A 382 8.16 15.69 12.95
CA SER A 382 8.10 14.67 11.90
C SER A 382 9.28 14.81 10.91
N VAL A 383 9.84 13.68 10.48
CA VAL A 383 10.92 13.59 9.49
C VAL A 383 10.33 13.25 8.12
N LEU A 384 10.21 14.28 7.29
CA LEU A 384 9.65 14.22 5.94
C LEU A 384 10.75 14.34 4.88
N LYS A 385 10.54 13.75 3.70
CA LYS A 385 11.47 13.87 2.58
C LYS A 385 11.68 15.32 2.17
N LYS A 386 10.62 16.13 2.07
CA LYS A 386 10.72 17.55 1.67
C LYS A 386 11.62 18.38 2.58
N THR A 387 11.70 18.05 3.86
CA THR A 387 12.47 18.82 4.86
C THR A 387 13.79 18.17 5.25
N HIS A 388 13.93 16.84 5.08
CA HIS A 388 15.06 16.08 5.60
C HIS A 388 15.74 15.16 4.57
N GLY A 389 15.26 15.14 3.32
CA GLY A 389 15.81 14.32 2.23
C GLY A 389 15.36 12.85 2.23
N ALA A 390 14.80 12.35 3.34
CA ALA A 390 14.13 11.06 3.43
C ALA A 390 12.97 11.12 4.43
N ARG A 391 11.90 10.36 4.16
CA ARG A 391 10.71 10.28 5.01
C ARG A 391 10.88 9.14 6.02
N ALA A 392 10.56 9.38 7.28
CA ALA A 392 10.44 8.32 8.28
C ALA A 392 9.14 7.54 8.06
N PHE A 393 9.24 6.22 8.09
CA PHE A 393 8.13 5.30 8.11
C PHE A 393 7.52 5.18 9.52
N ASP A 394 8.38 5.02 10.54
CA ASP A 394 8.01 5.08 11.96
C ASP A 394 9.16 5.66 12.79
N TYR A 395 8.93 5.76 14.10
CA TYR A 395 9.92 6.20 15.07
C TYR A 395 10.07 5.15 16.15
N GLU A 396 11.31 4.91 16.56
CA GLU A 396 11.62 4.16 17.76
C GLU A 396 11.95 5.16 18.88
N VAL A 397 11.39 4.94 20.06
CA VAL A 397 11.61 5.79 21.24
C VAL A 397 12.09 4.92 22.38
N GLU A 398 13.32 5.16 22.82
CA GLU A 398 13.97 4.42 23.91
C GLU A 398 14.00 5.27 25.18
N ALA A 399 13.56 4.70 26.30
CA ALA A 399 13.75 5.27 27.62
C ALA A 399 15.08 4.75 28.21
N GLU A 400 16.08 5.62 28.30
CA GLU A 400 17.36 5.32 28.94
C GLU A 400 17.31 5.75 30.41
N VAL A 401 17.76 4.86 31.30
CA VAL A 401 17.88 5.13 32.74
C VAL A 401 19.31 4.91 33.20
N VAL A 402 19.74 5.68 34.21
CA VAL A 402 21.04 5.50 34.87
C VAL A 402 20.83 4.84 36.22
N GLU A 403 21.54 3.74 36.43
CA GLU A 403 21.63 3.03 37.70
C GLU A 403 23.11 2.96 38.10
N TYR A 404 23.47 3.65 39.19
CA TYR A 404 24.85 3.89 39.60
C TYR A 404 25.73 4.46 38.47
N ASP A 405 26.66 3.68 37.93
CA ASP A 405 27.59 4.03 36.86
C ASP A 405 27.18 3.46 35.48
N ILE A 406 26.03 2.81 35.38
CA ILE A 406 25.55 2.14 34.16
C ILE A 406 24.32 2.85 33.59
N ALA A 407 24.37 3.20 32.30
CA ALA A 407 23.19 3.57 31.53
C ALA A 407 22.62 2.34 30.81
N LYS A 408 21.29 2.13 30.92
CA LYS A 408 20.59 1.02 30.26
C LYS A 408 19.27 1.49 29.67
N ILE A 409 18.85 0.85 28.58
CA ILE A 409 17.51 1.07 28.01
C ILE A 409 16.51 0.27 28.84
N ALA A 410 15.58 0.98 29.50
CA ALA A 410 14.54 0.38 30.32
C ALA A 410 13.35 -0.11 29.48
N LEU A 411 13.01 0.63 28.42
CA LEU A 411 11.90 0.31 27.52
C LEU A 411 12.12 0.92 26.14
N THR A 412 11.71 0.20 25.10
CA THR A 412 11.67 0.67 23.73
C THR A 412 10.23 0.60 23.23
N LYS A 413 9.75 1.70 22.64
CA LYS A 413 8.44 1.80 21.98
C LYS A 413 8.62 2.18 20.52
N HIS A 414 7.63 1.85 19.70
CA HIS A 414 7.56 2.34 18.32
C HIS A 414 6.26 3.12 18.11
N VAL A 415 6.30 4.16 17.29
CA VAL A 415 5.14 5.01 17.02
C VAL A 415 5.14 5.50 15.58
N TYR A 416 3.97 5.57 14.96
CA TYR A 416 3.80 6.26 13.68
C TYR A 416 3.55 7.75 13.89
N SER A 417 3.97 8.60 12.94
CA SER A 417 3.34 9.91 12.82
C SER A 417 1.86 9.75 12.43
N LYS A 418 1.01 10.70 12.83
CA LYS A 418 -0.44 10.60 12.60
C LYS A 418 -0.79 10.56 11.10
N GLY A 419 0.01 11.20 10.25
CA GLY A 419 -0.18 11.28 8.81
C GLY A 419 0.74 10.39 8.00
N TYR A 420 1.40 9.37 8.59
CA TYR A 420 2.45 8.58 7.89
C TYR A 420 1.99 7.91 6.58
N PHE A 421 0.68 7.69 6.44
CA PHE A 421 0.06 7.11 5.25
C PHE A 421 -0.45 8.18 4.27
N LEU A 422 -0.51 9.45 4.64
CA LEU A 422 -0.97 10.54 3.76
C LEU A 422 0.21 11.20 3.02
N GLY A 423 -0.12 12.13 2.12
CA GLY A 423 0.84 13.06 1.54
C GLY A 423 1.57 13.88 2.63
N GLU A 424 2.81 14.27 2.36
CA GLU A 424 3.67 14.91 3.39
C GLU A 424 3.09 16.20 3.97
N ALA A 425 2.23 16.92 3.23
CA ALA A 425 1.59 18.12 3.74
C ALA A 425 0.63 17.83 4.91
N GLN A 426 0.11 16.60 5.01
CA GLN A 426 -0.76 16.16 6.10
C GLN A 426 0.00 15.41 7.22
N ASP A 427 1.33 15.34 7.12
CA ASP A 427 2.21 14.63 8.07
C ASP A 427 3.27 15.52 8.72
N MET A 428 3.09 16.84 8.61
CA MET A 428 4.00 17.86 9.18
C MET A 428 3.83 18.07 10.68
N ALA A 429 2.73 17.56 11.26
CA ALA A 429 2.45 17.74 12.66
C ALA A 429 3.52 17.06 13.54
N GLU A 430 3.70 17.61 14.73
CA GLU A 430 4.47 16.99 15.79
C GLU A 430 4.03 15.53 16.03
N VAL A 431 5.02 14.70 16.34
CA VAL A 431 4.83 13.31 16.73
C VAL A 431 5.07 13.19 18.23
N THR A 432 4.22 12.40 18.87
CA THR A 432 4.30 12.15 20.32
C THR A 432 4.46 10.66 20.59
N CYS A 433 5.22 10.29 21.62
CA CYS A 433 5.25 8.95 22.18
C CYS A 433 4.99 9.02 23.69
N VAL A 434 4.05 8.21 24.19
CA VAL A 434 3.62 8.27 25.60
C VAL A 434 4.13 7.06 26.37
N PHE A 435 4.69 7.32 27.55
CA PHE A 435 5.12 6.32 28.51
C PHE A 435 4.36 6.54 29.82
N GLY A 436 3.72 5.49 30.34
CA GLY A 436 3.09 5.49 31.64
C GLY A 436 4.15 5.35 32.74
N GLN A 437 3.95 5.99 33.88
CA GLN A 437 4.85 5.89 35.02
C GLN A 437 5.00 4.43 35.51
N THR A 438 4.01 3.56 35.28
CA THR A 438 4.11 2.14 35.61
C THR A 438 5.03 1.34 34.67
N GLU A 439 5.31 1.86 33.48
CA GLU A 439 6.20 1.26 32.49
C GLU A 439 7.68 1.64 32.72
N LEU A 440 7.91 2.67 33.55
CA LEU A 440 9.23 3.26 33.76
C LEU A 440 9.76 2.96 35.17
N PRO A 441 11.08 2.73 35.33
CA PRO A 441 11.69 2.57 36.64
C PRO A 441 11.51 3.83 37.50
N ARG A 442 10.98 3.66 38.72
CA ARG A 442 10.86 4.76 39.71
C ARG A 442 12.23 5.13 40.28
N TRP A 443 12.39 6.39 40.70
CA TRP A 443 13.58 6.89 41.42
C TRP A 443 14.90 6.88 40.64
N HIS A 444 14.84 6.66 39.33
CA HIS A 444 16.02 6.69 38.47
C HIS A 444 16.05 7.98 37.65
N LYS A 445 17.26 8.47 37.40
CA LYS A 445 17.51 9.51 36.41
C LYS A 445 17.28 8.91 35.02
N MET A 446 16.50 9.58 34.18
CA MET A 446 16.12 9.04 32.86
C MET A 446 16.18 10.10 31.76
N ARG A 447 16.28 9.67 30.50
CA ARG A 447 16.05 10.51 29.31
C ARG A 447 15.49 9.64 28.18
N PHE A 448 15.02 10.27 27.11
CA PHE A 448 14.49 9.55 25.95
C PHE A 448 15.35 9.79 24.70
N HIS A 449 15.50 8.74 23.91
CA HIS A 449 16.13 8.78 22.59
C HIS A 449 15.07 8.49 21.53
N VAL A 450 14.96 9.36 20.53
CA VAL A 450 14.02 9.19 19.42
C VAL A 450 14.82 8.93 18.15
N TYR A 451 14.57 7.80 17.48
CA TYR A 451 15.21 7.44 16.22
C TYR A 451 14.17 7.43 15.10
N PRO A 452 14.35 8.20 14.02
CA PRO A 452 13.51 8.08 12.84
C PRO A 452 13.93 6.83 12.07
N ARG A 453 12.99 6.11 11.48
CA ARG A 453 13.24 4.83 10.79
C ARG A 453 12.58 4.79 9.44
N GLU A 454 13.23 4.17 8.47
CA GLU A 454 12.62 3.86 7.18
C GLU A 454 11.96 2.46 7.19
N SER A 455 11.24 2.09 6.13
CA SER A 455 10.41 0.87 6.06
C SER A 455 11.17 -0.46 6.27
N PHE A 456 12.46 -0.52 5.92
CA PHE A 456 13.33 -1.67 6.15
C PHE A 456 14.01 -1.68 7.53
N GLY A 457 13.73 -0.67 8.37
CA GLY A 457 14.10 -0.61 9.78
C GLY A 457 15.43 0.10 10.11
N LYS A 458 16.15 0.63 9.11
CA LYS A 458 17.38 1.43 9.29
C LYS A 458 17.06 2.72 10.04
N LYS A 459 17.82 2.94 11.12
CA LYS A 459 17.62 4.06 12.07
C LYS A 459 18.50 5.25 11.70
N GLY A 460 17.94 6.45 11.84
CA GLY A 460 18.69 7.70 11.89
C GLY A 460 19.48 7.88 13.18
N LYS A 461 20.18 9.00 13.30
CA LYS A 461 20.77 9.44 14.58
C LYS A 461 19.65 9.91 15.51
N PRO A 462 19.76 9.66 16.82
CA PRO A 462 18.68 10.01 17.73
C PRO A 462 18.67 11.50 18.07
N LEU A 463 17.48 12.03 18.34
CA LEU A 463 17.32 13.16 19.25
C LEU A 463 17.32 12.63 20.68
N SER A 464 18.01 13.32 21.58
CA SER A 464 17.99 13.03 23.02
C SER A 464 17.33 14.17 23.77
N THR A 465 16.43 13.83 24.67
CA THR A 465 15.89 14.79 25.63
C THR A 465 16.94 15.13 26.69
N ASP A 466 16.71 16.23 27.41
CA ASP A 466 17.45 16.47 28.65
C ASP A 466 17.19 15.36 29.68
N TRP A 467 18.10 15.23 30.64
CA TRP A 467 17.94 14.31 31.75
C TRP A 467 16.85 14.77 32.70
N ILE A 468 15.90 13.87 32.94
CA ILE A 468 14.85 13.99 33.94
C ILE A 468 15.38 13.39 35.25
N LEU A 469 15.37 14.20 36.30
CA LEU A 469 15.73 13.76 37.65
C LEU A 469 14.51 13.13 38.33
N PRO A 470 14.72 12.11 39.17
CA PRO A 470 13.62 11.58 39.97
C PRO A 470 13.08 12.67 40.90
N GLU A 471 11.76 12.74 41.03
CA GLU A 471 11.14 13.52 42.11
C GLU A 471 11.50 12.88 43.44
N LYS A 472 11.77 13.72 44.45
CA LYS A 472 12.18 13.30 45.79
C LYS A 472 11.02 12.85 46.64
#